data_AF-A0A8X7SZ22-F1
#
_entry.id   AF-A0A8X7SZ22-F1
#
_cell.length_a   1.000
_cell.length_b   1.000
_cell.length_c   1.000
_cell.angle_alpha   90.00
_cell.angle_beta   90.00
_cell.angle_gamma   90.00
#
_symmetry.space_group_name_H-M   'P 1'
#
loop_
_entity.id
_entity.type
_entity.pdbx_description
1 polymer ?
#
loop_
_entity_poly.entity_id
_entity_poly.type
_entity_poly.pdbx_seq_one_letter_code
_entity_poly.pdbx_strand_id
1 'polypeptide(L)'
;MLASSTAAANALGLPLRVACASSSASRAFAPLLATAGRSAACSRIRNASTQSDPSPSASSVTSRPRARVSTGGSSSPGPGGMPRVNTMFIILSSLGLLATAYGVWEYYKSFSAWPRELRDDLRGALLARDRGDSKRASEYFKKVLVAARGMVTASSSGQQQPLGKDPTLKTTGIAIAYAAMLEQDGALDEAYKVYAEALDEILLRGDFEPESSTEATQRVRGGRGRSRLYEEVRSPEERMRAVALAQRCGDLALRPEVRDQLVNAGQWDSDPAEEHLKWSVEELLRLVNIVDTKDSEKTKLTGEKADAVLLSDLSLPPWVSTTDLGASLEALGAFYASRSNIEYAVPLFLQALALLLPPTRSSQGADQESNLLATKIHGDGARPEPSPSDRCHAGVIMNNLAQLFVQVSEASPLRQPPSTEGPTKAPAVGPVEQGLAWANKGLEIVQSTQARCGWVNSERDGVGVSLKSTGEEEQDRVRAECARAQVTLLYNLGLINEMSKDTLAARHFFQRAYTEAERYGFRDARSRSAQALARLERMKRKGSSSSF
;
A
#
# COMPACT_ATOMS: atom_id res chain seq x y z
N MET A 1 -9.12 -49.53 3.20
CA MET A 1 -10.07 -48.45 3.57
C MET A 1 -9.40 -47.35 4.41
N LEU A 2 -8.21 -46.89 4.03
CA LEU A 2 -7.52 -45.74 4.65
C LEU A 2 -6.65 -45.06 3.58
N ALA A 3 -7.27 -44.26 2.71
CA ALA A 3 -6.56 -43.43 1.73
C ALA A 3 -7.51 -42.35 1.21
N SER A 4 -7.86 -41.35 2.04
CA SER A 4 -8.59 -40.14 1.60
C SER A 4 -8.54 -39.06 2.69
N SER A 5 -7.36 -38.49 2.96
CA SER A 5 -7.28 -37.25 3.77
C SER A 5 -6.01 -36.42 3.55
N THR A 6 -5.52 -36.33 2.30
CA THR A 6 -4.37 -35.48 1.94
C THR A 6 -4.72 -34.34 0.98
N ALA A 7 -5.99 -34.17 0.61
CA ALA A 7 -6.41 -33.15 -0.35
C ALA A 7 -6.74 -31.77 0.26
N ALA A 8 -6.74 -31.61 1.59
CA ALA A 8 -7.06 -30.33 2.24
C ALA A 8 -5.84 -29.39 2.39
N ALA A 9 -4.62 -29.92 2.45
CA ALA A 9 -3.42 -29.13 2.72
C ALA A 9 -3.02 -28.19 1.56
N ASN A 10 -3.32 -28.55 0.30
CA ASN A 10 -2.95 -27.72 -0.86
C ASN A 10 -3.92 -26.56 -1.15
N ALA A 11 -5.07 -26.48 -0.48
CA ALA A 11 -6.01 -25.37 -0.65
C ALA A 11 -5.68 -24.14 0.23
N LEU A 12 -4.84 -24.33 1.27
CA LEU A 12 -4.42 -23.29 2.22
C LEU A 12 -3.06 -22.67 1.88
N GLY A 13 -2.31 -23.26 0.92
CA GLY A 13 -0.97 -22.84 0.53
C GLY A 13 -0.89 -21.76 -0.56
N LEU A 14 -2.02 -21.24 -1.05
CA LEU A 14 -2.00 -20.01 -1.83
C LEU A 14 -2.20 -18.86 -0.84
N PRO A 15 -1.15 -18.08 -0.50
CA PRO A 15 -1.40 -16.86 0.22
C PRO A 15 -2.37 -16.06 -0.65
N LEU A 16 -3.50 -15.66 -0.08
CA LEU A 16 -4.00 -14.33 -0.34
C LEU A 16 -2.88 -13.40 0.14
N ARG A 17 -1.79 -13.31 -0.64
CA ARG A 17 -1.14 -12.04 -0.80
C ARG A 17 -2.26 -11.22 -1.38
N VAL A 18 -2.97 -10.51 -0.48
CA VAL A 18 -3.32 -9.14 -0.80
C VAL A 18 -2.03 -8.64 -1.41
N ALA A 19 -2.00 -8.46 -2.72
CA ALA A 19 -1.12 -7.46 -3.26
C ALA A 19 -1.61 -6.19 -2.54
N CYS A 20 -1.09 -5.98 -1.33
CA CYS A 20 -0.81 -4.66 -0.85
C CYS A 20 0.05 -4.18 -2.00
N ALA A 21 -0.58 -3.44 -2.93
CA ALA A 21 0.16 -2.41 -3.59
C ALA A 21 0.77 -1.67 -2.41
N SER A 22 2.05 -1.94 -2.14
CA SER A 22 2.82 -1.26 -1.14
C SER A 22 2.66 0.19 -1.53
N SER A 23 1.74 0.89 -0.87
CA SER A 23 1.56 2.32 -1.01
C SER A 23 2.68 3.00 -0.23
N SER A 24 3.92 2.63 -0.55
CA SER A 24 5.06 3.49 -0.32
C SER A 24 4.91 4.58 -1.37
N ALA A 25 4.37 5.71 -0.92
CA ALA A 25 4.20 6.89 -1.72
C ALA A 25 5.56 7.34 -2.28
N SER A 26 5.90 6.85 -3.47
CA SER A 26 6.57 7.72 -4.42
C SER A 26 5.56 8.81 -4.75
N ARG A 27 5.68 9.97 -4.10
CA ARG A 27 5.16 11.24 -4.61
C ARG A 27 5.85 11.51 -5.95
N ALA A 28 5.40 10.81 -6.99
CA ALA A 28 5.75 11.05 -8.37
C ALA A 28 4.54 11.73 -9.00
N PHE A 29 4.74 12.97 -9.43
CA PHE A 29 3.78 13.77 -10.19
C PHE A 29 3.17 12.95 -11.33
N ALA A 30 1.85 12.72 -11.27
CA ALA A 30 1.07 12.30 -12.42
C ALA A 30 0.62 13.56 -13.19
N PRO A 31 0.84 13.68 -14.51
CA PRO A 31 0.20 14.72 -15.29
C PRO A 31 -1.23 14.28 -15.63
N LEU A 32 -2.19 15.13 -15.26
CA LEU A 32 -3.54 15.15 -15.79
C LEU A 32 -3.51 15.21 -17.33
N LEU A 33 -4.24 14.33 -18.00
CA LEU A 33 -5.04 14.69 -19.19
C LEU A 33 -6.02 13.56 -19.53
N ALA A 34 -7.30 13.91 -19.51
CA ALA A 34 -8.40 13.10 -19.98
C ALA A 34 -8.43 13.07 -21.51
N THR A 35 -8.59 11.89 -22.11
CA THR A 35 -9.28 11.74 -23.40
C THR A 35 -10.00 10.40 -23.47
N ALA A 36 -11.30 10.48 -23.74
CA ALA A 36 -12.15 9.38 -24.15
C ALA A 36 -11.63 8.72 -25.44
N GLY A 37 -11.67 7.38 -25.53
CA GLY A 37 -11.23 6.69 -26.74
C GLY A 37 -11.38 5.17 -26.72
N ARG A 38 -12.60 4.71 -27.02
CA ARG A 38 -12.95 3.51 -27.81
C ARG A 38 -12.18 2.20 -27.55
N SER A 39 -12.90 1.24 -26.97
CA SER A 39 -12.61 -0.20 -27.07
C SER A 39 -12.49 -0.65 -28.53
N ALA A 40 -11.32 -1.17 -28.91
CA ALA A 40 -11.15 -2.02 -30.07
C ALA A 40 -11.05 -3.47 -29.58
N ALA A 41 -12.15 -4.21 -29.70
CA ALA A 41 -12.20 -5.65 -29.49
C ALA A 41 -11.57 -6.35 -30.70
N CYS A 42 -10.44 -7.02 -30.51
CA CYS A 42 -9.87 -7.94 -31.49
C CYS A 42 -10.64 -9.27 -31.40
N SER A 43 -11.64 -9.43 -32.26
CA SER A 43 -12.39 -10.67 -32.42
C SER A 43 -11.81 -11.49 -33.57
N ARG A 44 -11.50 -12.75 -33.27
CA ARG A 44 -10.96 -13.75 -34.20
C ARG A 44 -12.14 -14.45 -34.89
N ILE A 45 -12.18 -14.37 -36.21
CA ILE A 45 -13.20 -14.93 -37.11
C ILE A 45 -13.05 -16.47 -37.21
N ARG A 46 -14.17 -17.20 -37.10
CA ARG A 46 -14.43 -18.40 -37.92
C ARG A 46 -15.94 -18.70 -38.05
N ASN A 47 -16.41 -18.49 -39.27
CA ASN A 47 -17.39 -19.23 -40.10
C ASN A 47 -18.85 -19.47 -39.66
N ALA A 48 -19.72 -18.85 -40.45
CA ALA A 48 -20.82 -19.43 -41.24
C ALA A 48 -22.06 -19.97 -40.52
N SER A 49 -23.17 -19.23 -40.64
CA SER A 49 -24.47 -19.78 -41.06
C SER A 49 -25.40 -18.64 -41.51
N THR A 50 -25.98 -18.86 -42.68
CA THR A 50 -26.93 -18.05 -43.44
C THR A 50 -28.34 -18.12 -42.86
N GLN A 51 -29.04 -16.98 -42.71
CA GLN A 51 -30.50 -16.90 -42.85
C GLN A 51 -31.00 -15.46 -43.07
N SER A 52 -31.60 -15.25 -44.25
CA SER A 52 -32.70 -14.34 -44.63
C SER A 52 -33.77 -14.15 -43.54
N ASP A 53 -34.64 -13.12 -43.46
CA ASP A 53 -35.09 -11.94 -44.23
C ASP A 53 -35.88 -11.06 -43.18
N PRO A 54 -36.86 -10.19 -43.50
CA PRO A 54 -36.73 -8.81 -43.97
C PRO A 54 -37.39 -7.75 -43.04
N SER A 55 -37.06 -6.47 -43.31
CA SER A 55 -37.84 -5.24 -42.96
C SER A 55 -39.30 -5.32 -43.48
N PRO A 56 -40.31 -4.55 -43.01
CA PRO A 56 -40.37 -3.07 -42.94
C PRO A 56 -41.12 -2.56 -41.67
N SER A 57 -41.40 -1.29 -41.35
CA SER A 57 -41.89 -0.15 -42.13
C SER A 57 -41.93 1.11 -41.24
N ALA A 58 -41.84 2.27 -41.88
CA ALA A 58 -41.98 3.62 -41.34
C ALA A 58 -43.43 4.00 -40.97
N SER A 59 -43.58 5.04 -40.13
CA SER A 59 -44.80 5.88 -39.98
C SER A 59 -44.36 7.23 -39.37
N SER A 60 -44.28 8.33 -40.14
CA SER A 60 -45.29 9.40 -40.32
C SER A 60 -45.79 10.02 -39.01
N VAL A 61 -45.36 11.23 -38.63
CA VAL A 61 -46.00 12.55 -38.92
C VAL A 61 -47.43 12.70 -38.39
N THR A 62 -47.58 13.51 -37.33
CA THR A 62 -48.78 14.36 -37.04
C THR A 62 -48.40 15.30 -35.88
N SER A 63 -48.22 16.60 -36.10
CA SER A 63 -49.23 17.68 -36.21
C SER A 63 -49.38 18.49 -34.91
N ARG A 64 -49.03 19.78 -35.03
CA ARG A 64 -49.38 20.92 -34.16
C ARG A 64 -50.83 20.87 -33.64
N PRO A 65 -51.12 21.56 -32.52
CA PRO A 65 -51.85 22.81 -32.68
C PRO A 65 -51.34 23.97 -31.82
N ARG A 66 -51.78 25.15 -32.27
CA ARG A 66 -51.50 26.52 -31.87
C ARG A 66 -52.59 26.98 -30.91
N ALA A 67 -52.25 27.51 -29.74
CA ALA A 67 -53.12 28.26 -28.85
C ALA A 67 -52.23 28.92 -27.77
N ARG A 68 -52.47 30.09 -27.21
CA ARG A 68 -53.35 31.24 -27.49
C ARG A 68 -52.74 32.34 -26.61
N VAL A 69 -52.60 33.53 -27.16
CA VAL A 69 -52.10 34.71 -26.44
C VAL A 69 -53.17 35.13 -25.43
N SER A 70 -52.79 35.23 -24.16
CA SER A 70 -53.57 35.88 -23.10
C SER A 70 -52.64 36.77 -22.29
N THR A 71 -52.78 38.06 -22.52
CA THR A 71 -52.25 39.18 -21.74
C THR A 71 -53.02 39.30 -20.41
N GLY A 72 -52.30 39.40 -19.30
CA GLY A 72 -52.85 39.78 -17.99
C GLY A 72 -51.72 39.94 -16.99
N GLY A 73 -51.42 41.18 -16.61
CA GLY A 73 -50.33 41.52 -15.71
C GLY A 73 -50.73 41.54 -14.24
N SER A 74 -49.73 41.43 -13.37
CA SER A 74 -49.69 42.12 -12.07
C SER A 74 -48.26 42.11 -11.49
N SER A 75 -47.65 43.29 -11.50
CA SER A 75 -46.78 43.92 -10.49
C SER A 75 -45.84 43.12 -9.56
N SER A 76 -44.58 43.62 -9.53
CA SER A 76 -43.58 43.66 -8.42
C SER A 76 -42.51 42.53 -8.37
N PRO A 77 -41.27 42.74 -7.87
CA PRO A 77 -40.49 43.98 -7.65
C PRO A 77 -39.08 43.99 -8.33
N GLY A 78 -38.53 45.18 -8.61
CA GLY A 78 -37.09 45.54 -8.59
C GLY A 78 -36.07 44.84 -9.54
N PRO A 79 -35.47 45.53 -10.54
CA PRO A 79 -34.51 44.94 -11.47
C PRO A 79 -33.11 44.85 -10.85
N GLY A 80 -32.80 43.74 -10.18
CA GLY A 80 -31.42 43.29 -10.01
C GLY A 80 -30.90 42.79 -11.37
N GLY A 81 -30.05 43.58 -12.02
CA GLY A 81 -29.52 43.29 -13.35
C GLY A 81 -28.84 41.93 -13.41
N MET A 82 -29.55 40.93 -13.95
CA MET A 82 -28.95 39.63 -14.24
C MET A 82 -27.77 39.85 -15.18
N PRO A 83 -26.57 39.33 -14.85
CA PRO A 83 -25.42 39.45 -15.73
C PRO A 83 -25.80 38.87 -17.09
N ARG A 84 -25.64 39.69 -18.14
CA ARG A 84 -25.91 39.25 -19.51
C ARG A 84 -25.11 37.97 -19.75
N VAL A 85 -25.76 36.94 -20.30
CA VAL A 85 -25.16 35.62 -20.58
C VAL A 85 -23.80 35.73 -21.27
N ASN A 86 -23.61 36.77 -22.10
CA ASN A 86 -22.34 37.09 -22.74
C ASN A 86 -21.18 37.37 -21.75
N THR A 87 -21.44 38.09 -20.65
CA THR A 87 -20.43 38.38 -19.63
C THR A 87 -19.99 37.12 -18.90
N MET A 88 -20.91 36.20 -18.60
CA MET A 88 -20.56 34.91 -17.99
C MET A 88 -19.73 34.04 -18.94
N PHE A 89 -20.04 34.01 -20.24
CA PHE A 89 -19.27 33.26 -21.23
C PHE A 89 -17.83 33.78 -21.37
N ILE A 90 -17.63 35.10 -21.37
CA ILE A 90 -16.29 35.72 -21.43
C ILE A 90 -15.49 35.35 -20.17
N ILE A 91 -16.10 35.46 -18.98
CA ILE A 91 -15.43 35.11 -17.72
C ILE A 91 -15.02 33.63 -17.72
N LEU A 92 -15.93 32.71 -18.05
CA LEU A 92 -15.62 31.27 -18.10
C LEU A 92 -14.56 30.93 -19.15
N SER A 93 -14.60 31.56 -20.32
CA SER A 93 -13.59 31.36 -21.37
C SER A 93 -12.21 31.87 -20.94
N SER A 94 -12.17 33.05 -20.30
CA SER A 94 -10.92 33.63 -19.79
C SER A 94 -10.32 32.78 -18.67
N LEU A 95 -11.16 32.27 -17.76
CA LEU A 95 -10.74 31.38 -16.69
C LEU A 95 -10.21 30.06 -17.25
N GLY A 96 -10.88 29.49 -18.26
CA GLY A 96 -10.44 28.27 -18.95
C GLY A 96 -9.09 28.44 -19.64
N LEU A 97 -8.86 29.56 -20.34
CA LEU A 97 -7.57 29.87 -20.96
C LEU A 97 -6.46 30.08 -19.92
N LEU A 98 -6.75 30.77 -18.82
CA LEU A 98 -5.79 30.98 -17.73
C LEU A 98 -5.44 29.65 -17.04
N ALA A 99 -6.43 28.80 -16.77
CA ALA A 99 -6.21 27.48 -16.19
C ALA A 99 -5.36 26.59 -17.11
N THR A 100 -5.61 26.63 -18.43
CA THR A 100 -4.83 25.86 -19.41
C THR A 100 -3.41 26.41 -19.53
N ALA A 101 -3.22 27.74 -19.57
CA ALA A 101 -1.91 28.36 -19.60
C ALA A 101 -1.11 28.05 -18.33
N TYR A 102 -1.75 28.06 -17.16
CA TYR A 102 -1.14 27.68 -15.89
C TYR A 102 -0.72 26.21 -15.89
N GLY A 103 -1.60 25.29 -16.30
CA GLY A 103 -1.28 23.87 -16.39
C GLY A 103 -0.15 23.57 -17.38
N VAL A 104 -0.12 24.23 -18.53
CA VAL A 104 0.98 24.14 -19.51
C VAL A 104 2.27 24.71 -18.91
N TRP A 105 2.22 25.84 -18.20
CA TRP A 105 3.40 26.42 -17.55
C TRP A 105 3.96 25.52 -16.46
N GLU A 106 3.11 24.94 -15.61
CA GLU A 106 3.51 24.00 -14.57
C GLU A 106 4.12 22.74 -15.17
N TYR A 107 3.51 22.21 -16.24
CA TYR A 107 4.06 21.12 -17.04
C TYR A 107 5.46 21.48 -17.56
N TYR A 108 5.64 22.62 -18.24
CA TYR A 108 6.95 23.06 -18.73
C TYR A 108 7.98 23.28 -17.61
N LYS A 109 7.56 23.82 -16.46
CA LYS A 109 8.41 24.01 -15.29
C LYS A 109 8.95 22.68 -14.78
N SER A 110 8.14 21.62 -14.78
CA SER A 110 8.60 20.27 -14.39
C SER A 110 9.70 19.74 -15.33
N PHE A 111 9.65 20.02 -16.65
CA PHE A 111 10.73 19.65 -17.58
C PHE A 111 11.96 20.56 -17.51
N SER A 112 11.81 21.78 -17.00
CA SER A 112 12.96 22.68 -16.78
C SER A 112 13.86 22.23 -15.62
N ALA A 113 13.39 21.30 -14.77
CA ALA A 113 14.16 20.72 -13.67
C ALA A 113 15.32 19.81 -14.13
N TRP A 114 15.32 19.43 -15.41
CA TRP A 114 16.32 18.56 -16.03
C TRP A 114 17.18 19.32 -17.05
N PRO A 115 18.50 19.07 -17.09
CA PRO A 115 19.39 19.64 -18.09
C PRO A 115 19.01 19.14 -19.50
N ARG A 116 19.41 19.89 -20.54
CA ARG A 116 18.92 19.68 -21.92
C ARG A 116 19.31 18.32 -22.46
N GLU A 117 20.49 17.84 -22.07
CA GLU A 117 21.10 16.59 -22.45
C GLU A 117 20.26 15.37 -22.02
N LEU A 118 19.55 15.47 -20.89
CA LEU A 118 18.70 14.38 -20.39
C LEU A 118 17.25 14.51 -20.85
N ARG A 119 16.80 15.73 -21.14
CA ARG A 119 15.37 16.03 -21.36
C ARG A 119 14.80 15.31 -22.57
N ASP A 120 15.52 15.29 -23.68
CA ASP A 120 15.02 14.73 -24.93
C ASP A 120 14.95 13.21 -24.87
N ASP A 121 15.97 12.57 -24.31
CA ASP A 121 15.98 11.12 -24.12
C ASP A 121 14.95 10.69 -23.05
N LEU A 122 14.76 11.44 -21.96
CA LEU A 122 13.76 11.12 -20.93
C LEU A 122 12.33 11.24 -21.47
N ARG A 123 12.05 12.26 -22.29
CA ARG A 123 10.76 12.37 -23.01
C ARG A 123 10.58 11.23 -23.99
N GLY A 124 11.64 10.85 -24.71
CA GLY A 124 11.66 9.68 -25.58
C GLY A 124 11.29 8.39 -24.83
N ALA A 125 11.88 8.19 -23.65
CA ALA A 125 11.61 7.04 -22.79
C ALA A 125 10.15 6.98 -22.35
N LEU A 126 9.61 8.08 -21.80
CA LEU A 126 8.23 8.16 -21.34
C LEU A 126 7.23 7.98 -22.49
N LEU A 127 7.48 8.63 -23.64
CA LEU A 127 6.61 8.51 -24.81
C LEU A 127 6.62 7.10 -25.41
N ALA A 128 7.77 6.42 -25.42
CA ALA A 128 7.87 5.03 -25.86
C ALA A 128 7.15 4.09 -24.89
N ARG A 129 7.29 4.30 -23.58
CA ARG A 129 6.58 3.55 -22.54
C ARG A 129 5.07 3.68 -22.68
N ASP A 130 4.56 4.90 -22.82
CA ASP A 130 3.12 5.15 -22.91
C ASP A 130 2.51 4.59 -24.21
N ARG A 131 3.34 4.35 -25.24
CA ARG A 131 2.96 3.63 -26.48
C ARG A 131 3.02 2.10 -26.34
N GLY A 132 3.52 1.58 -25.23
CA GLY A 132 3.77 0.15 -25.03
C GLY A 132 5.00 -0.40 -25.77
N ASP A 133 5.90 0.46 -26.25
CA ASP A 133 7.17 0.06 -26.87
C ASP A 133 8.27 -0.03 -25.80
N SER A 134 8.20 -1.10 -25.00
CA SER A 134 9.09 -1.34 -23.86
C SER A 134 10.56 -1.42 -24.24
N LYS A 135 10.88 -2.02 -25.39
CA LYS A 135 12.26 -2.15 -25.87
C LYS A 135 12.88 -0.78 -26.11
N ARG A 136 12.19 0.07 -26.88
CA ARG A 136 12.68 1.42 -27.17
C ARG A 136 12.71 2.30 -25.92
N ALA A 137 11.72 2.16 -25.04
CA ALA A 137 11.71 2.85 -23.76
C ALA A 137 12.93 2.45 -22.90
N SER A 138 13.29 1.16 -22.87
CA SER A 138 14.46 0.65 -22.13
C SER A 138 15.77 1.24 -22.64
N GLU A 139 15.94 1.38 -23.95
CA GLU A 139 17.14 1.97 -24.56
C GLU A 139 17.29 3.44 -24.17
N TYR A 140 16.19 4.22 -24.24
CA TYR A 140 16.19 5.61 -23.80
C TYR A 140 16.47 5.73 -22.29
N PHE A 141 15.84 4.91 -21.44
CA PHE A 141 16.10 4.94 -20.00
C PHE A 141 17.56 4.63 -19.66
N LYS A 142 18.14 3.58 -20.26
CA LYS A 142 19.57 3.24 -20.08
C LYS A 142 20.46 4.40 -20.48
N LYS A 143 20.20 5.01 -21.65
CA LYS A 143 20.97 6.16 -22.15
C LYS A 143 20.89 7.36 -21.20
N VAL A 144 19.69 7.71 -20.73
CA VAL A 144 19.48 8.80 -19.76
C VAL A 144 20.18 8.52 -18.45
N LEU A 145 20.09 7.28 -17.94
CA LEU A 145 20.66 6.93 -16.65
C LEU A 145 22.20 7.01 -16.67
N VAL A 146 22.83 6.50 -17.73
CA VAL A 146 24.28 6.61 -17.95
C VAL A 146 24.72 8.08 -18.06
N ALA A 147 24.00 8.87 -18.86
CA ALA A 147 24.30 10.29 -19.00
C ALA A 147 24.14 11.06 -17.68
N ALA A 148 23.09 10.75 -16.90
CA ALA A 148 22.83 11.38 -15.62
C ALA A 148 23.93 11.05 -14.60
N ARG A 149 24.33 9.79 -14.48
CA ARG A 149 25.44 9.36 -13.61
C ARG A 149 26.77 10.00 -14.04
N GLY A 150 27.04 10.09 -15.34
CA GLY A 150 28.22 10.78 -15.88
C GLY A 150 28.28 12.28 -15.52
N MET A 151 27.13 12.96 -15.42
CA MET A 151 27.09 14.35 -14.96
C MET A 151 27.37 14.47 -13.46
N VAL A 152 26.96 13.50 -12.65
CA VAL A 152 27.25 13.49 -11.21
C VAL A 152 28.76 13.36 -10.98
N THR A 153 29.42 12.45 -11.69
CA THR A 153 30.88 12.27 -11.60
C THR A 153 31.67 13.43 -12.20
N ALA A 154 31.17 14.09 -13.26
CA ALA A 154 31.81 15.29 -13.81
C ALA A 154 31.57 16.56 -12.97
N SER A 155 30.50 16.59 -12.16
CA SER A 155 30.23 17.71 -11.25
C SER A 155 31.19 17.71 -10.06
N SER A 156 31.61 16.53 -9.56
CA SER A 156 32.61 16.44 -8.51
C SER A 156 34.00 16.90 -8.96
N SER A 157 34.30 16.84 -10.27
CA SER A 157 35.53 17.38 -10.86
C SER A 157 35.46 18.87 -11.23
N GLY A 158 34.33 19.55 -10.95
CA GLY A 158 34.17 21.00 -11.15
C GLY A 158 33.92 21.46 -12.59
N GLN A 159 33.57 20.56 -13.51
CA GLN A 159 33.69 20.84 -14.95
C GLN A 159 32.35 20.98 -15.71
N GLN A 160 31.18 20.67 -15.12
CA GLN A 160 29.89 20.66 -15.85
C GLN A 160 28.70 21.23 -15.07
N GLN A 161 27.61 21.54 -15.82
CA GLN A 161 26.34 21.99 -15.27
C GLN A 161 25.81 20.94 -14.28
N PRO A 162 25.65 21.29 -13.00
CA PRO A 162 25.23 20.31 -12.00
C PRO A 162 23.82 19.82 -12.32
N LEU A 163 23.53 18.56 -11.98
CA LEU A 163 22.19 17.96 -12.03
C LEU A 163 21.18 18.72 -11.15
N GLY A 164 21.59 19.81 -10.49
CA GLY A 164 20.82 20.65 -9.60
C GLY A 164 21.06 20.24 -8.15
N LYS A 165 20.09 20.54 -7.30
CA LYS A 165 20.03 20.00 -5.94
C LYS A 165 19.75 18.50 -6.00
N ASP A 166 20.39 17.76 -5.11
CA ASP A 166 20.16 16.33 -4.84
C ASP A 166 20.35 15.42 -6.07
N PRO A 167 21.58 15.37 -6.62
CA PRO A 167 21.89 14.58 -7.82
C PRO A 167 21.52 13.10 -7.67
N THR A 168 21.80 12.49 -6.51
CA THR A 168 21.45 11.10 -6.21
C THR A 168 19.95 10.85 -6.29
N LEU A 169 19.13 11.79 -5.82
CA LEU A 169 17.67 11.65 -5.91
C LEU A 169 17.20 11.76 -7.37
N LYS A 170 17.91 12.46 -8.23
CA LYS A 170 17.53 12.52 -9.64
C LYS A 170 17.90 11.24 -10.38
N THR A 171 19.14 10.77 -10.23
CA THR A 171 19.61 9.53 -10.86
C THR A 171 18.80 8.32 -10.41
N THR A 172 18.62 8.14 -9.10
CA THR A 172 17.82 7.02 -8.56
C THR A 172 16.35 7.12 -8.93
N GLY A 173 15.80 8.33 -9.11
CA GLY A 173 14.44 8.53 -9.61
C GLY A 173 14.26 8.02 -11.04
N ILE A 174 15.26 8.25 -11.91
CA ILE A 174 15.28 7.69 -13.27
C ILE A 174 15.38 6.17 -13.21
N ALA A 175 16.26 5.62 -12.36
CA ALA A 175 16.43 4.18 -12.19
C ALA A 175 15.14 3.51 -11.70
N ILE A 176 14.43 4.10 -10.73
CA ILE A 176 13.13 3.61 -10.24
C ILE A 176 12.09 3.60 -11.36
N ALA A 177 12.00 4.69 -12.14
CA ALA A 177 11.06 4.75 -13.27
C ALA A 177 11.34 3.69 -14.33
N TYR A 178 12.63 3.43 -14.60
CA TYR A 178 13.06 2.39 -15.52
C TYR A 178 12.74 0.98 -14.98
N ALA A 179 13.09 0.70 -13.73
CA ALA A 179 12.82 -0.59 -13.10
C ALA A 179 11.31 -0.88 -12.99
N ALA A 180 10.50 0.12 -12.64
CA ALA A 180 9.05 -0.02 -12.59
C ALA A 180 8.43 -0.37 -13.96
N MET A 181 8.98 0.16 -15.05
CA MET A 181 8.57 -0.25 -16.39
C MET A 181 8.93 -1.71 -16.66
N LEU A 182 10.16 -2.14 -16.34
CA LEU A 182 10.58 -3.53 -16.50
C LEU A 182 9.70 -4.51 -15.72
N GLU A 183 9.23 -4.12 -14.52
CA GLU A 183 8.26 -4.91 -13.77
C GLU A 183 6.91 -5.04 -14.48
N GLN A 184 6.42 -3.96 -15.10
CA GLN A 184 5.17 -3.99 -15.87
C GLN A 184 5.29 -4.91 -17.09
N ASP A 185 6.47 -4.99 -17.70
CA ASP A 185 6.78 -5.89 -18.80
C ASP A 185 7.04 -7.34 -18.36
N GLY A 186 7.10 -7.60 -17.04
CA GLY A 186 7.39 -8.92 -16.47
C GLY A 186 8.87 -9.30 -16.45
N ALA A 187 9.78 -8.39 -16.82
CA ALA A 187 11.23 -8.56 -16.73
C ALA A 187 11.72 -8.32 -15.29
N LEU A 188 11.26 -9.16 -14.36
CA LEU A 188 11.43 -8.98 -12.91
C LEU A 188 12.90 -9.04 -12.47
N ASP A 189 13.74 -9.83 -13.15
CA ASP A 189 15.16 -9.96 -12.86
C ASP A 189 15.96 -8.72 -13.26
N GLU A 190 15.68 -8.17 -14.45
CA GLU A 190 16.27 -6.90 -14.88
C GLU A 190 15.82 -5.76 -13.98
N ALA A 191 14.54 -5.73 -13.61
CA ALA A 191 14.00 -4.75 -12.67
C ALA A 191 14.73 -4.81 -11.32
N TYR A 192 14.92 -6.01 -10.76
CA TYR A 192 15.65 -6.21 -9.52
C TYR A 192 17.07 -5.65 -9.60
N LYS A 193 17.81 -5.95 -10.69
CA LYS A 193 19.18 -5.45 -10.88
C LYS A 193 19.24 -3.93 -10.89
N VAL A 194 18.29 -3.26 -11.56
CA VAL A 194 18.23 -1.79 -11.61
C VAL A 194 17.89 -1.20 -10.24
N TYR A 195 16.97 -1.80 -9.49
CA TYR A 195 16.68 -1.35 -8.12
C TYR A 195 17.85 -1.57 -7.16
N ALA A 196 18.52 -2.72 -7.26
CA ALA A 196 19.68 -3.04 -6.44
C ALA A 196 20.86 -2.09 -6.74
N GLU A 197 21.11 -1.79 -8.01
CA GLU A 197 22.13 -0.82 -8.42
C GLU A 197 21.77 0.59 -7.92
N ALA A 198 20.51 1.00 -8.00
CA ALA A 198 20.06 2.28 -7.45
C ALA A 198 20.19 2.34 -5.92
N LEU A 199 19.97 1.21 -5.23
CA LEU A 199 20.18 1.11 -3.80
C LEU A 199 21.68 1.26 -3.47
N ASP A 200 22.55 0.55 -4.16
CA ASP A 200 24.00 0.64 -3.98
C ASP A 200 24.54 2.05 -4.28
N GLU A 201 23.95 2.75 -5.25
CA GLU A 201 24.27 4.15 -5.56
C GLU A 201 23.97 5.08 -4.36
N ILE A 202 22.84 4.90 -3.66
CA ILE A 202 22.53 5.66 -2.45
C ILE A 202 23.44 5.25 -1.29
N LEU A 203 23.68 3.95 -1.14
CA LEU A 203 24.50 3.40 -0.07
C LEU A 203 26.00 3.60 -0.27
N LEU A 204 26.42 4.14 -1.44
CA LEU A 204 27.83 4.28 -1.84
C LEU A 204 28.57 2.94 -1.75
N ARG A 205 28.00 1.89 -2.34
CA ARG A 205 28.57 0.54 -2.39
C ARG A 205 29.01 0.18 -3.80
N GLY A 206 29.94 -0.77 -3.91
CA GLY A 206 30.41 -1.30 -5.19
C GLY A 206 31.05 -0.23 -6.06
N ASP A 207 30.55 -0.07 -7.28
CA ASP A 207 31.08 0.87 -8.28
C ASP A 207 30.86 2.35 -7.91
N PHE A 208 30.10 2.63 -6.85
CA PHE A 208 29.80 3.98 -6.38
C PHE A 208 30.59 4.38 -5.13
N GLU A 209 31.60 3.60 -4.71
CA GLU A 209 32.46 3.99 -3.58
C GLU A 209 33.27 5.26 -3.92
N PRO A 210 33.33 6.27 -3.03
CA PRO A 210 34.10 7.47 -3.29
C PRO A 210 35.60 7.18 -3.34
N GLU A 211 36.27 7.55 -4.44
CA GLU A 211 37.70 7.32 -4.66
C GLU A 211 38.60 7.91 -3.56
N SER A 212 38.16 8.98 -2.88
CA SER A 212 38.89 9.65 -1.79
C SER A 212 38.98 8.86 -0.49
N SER A 213 38.35 7.68 -0.42
CA SER A 213 38.33 6.84 0.77
C SER A 213 39.63 6.02 0.98
N THR A 214 40.55 6.02 0.01
CA THR A 214 41.78 5.21 0.07
C THR A 214 42.78 5.63 1.15
N GLU A 215 42.84 6.90 1.57
CA GLU A 215 43.79 7.33 2.63
C GLU A 215 43.16 7.45 4.03
N ALA A 216 41.87 7.79 4.15
CA ALA A 216 41.21 7.93 5.45
C ALA A 216 40.60 6.61 5.98
N THR A 217 40.17 5.70 5.10
CA THR A 217 39.45 4.48 5.49
C THR A 217 40.39 3.36 5.93
N GLN A 218 41.67 3.42 5.56
CA GLN A 218 42.66 2.41 5.95
C GLN A 218 42.98 2.42 7.45
N ARG A 219 42.70 3.52 8.17
CA ARG A 219 42.88 3.61 9.63
C ARG A 219 41.65 3.16 10.44
N VAL A 220 40.49 3.00 9.83
CA VAL A 220 39.27 2.51 10.52
C VAL A 220 38.95 1.10 10.03
N ARG A 221 39.87 0.18 10.30
CA ARG A 221 39.75 -1.26 9.99
C ARG A 221 38.83 -1.98 11.00
N GLY A 222 37.70 -1.36 11.29
CA GLY A 222 36.60 -1.94 12.06
C GLY A 222 35.30 -1.48 11.40
N GLY A 223 34.45 -2.42 10.99
CA GLY A 223 33.25 -2.18 10.16
C GLY A 223 32.25 -1.12 10.65
N ARG A 224 32.47 -0.50 11.81
CA ARG A 224 31.75 0.68 12.31
C ARG A 224 32.04 1.97 11.52
N GLY A 225 33.16 2.08 10.79
CA GLY A 225 33.52 3.30 10.05
C GLY A 225 32.62 3.60 8.85
N ARG A 226 32.25 2.57 8.07
CA ARG A 226 31.39 2.71 6.87
C ARG A 226 30.00 3.25 7.20
N SER A 227 29.40 2.78 8.29
CA SER A 227 28.07 3.23 8.73
C SER A 227 28.05 4.72 9.08
N ARG A 228 29.14 5.24 9.66
CA ARG A 228 29.20 6.62 10.12
C ARG A 228 29.34 7.62 8.96
N LEU A 229 30.09 7.28 7.92
CA LEU A 229 30.22 8.11 6.71
C LEU A 229 28.88 8.21 5.97
N TYR A 230 28.17 7.10 5.84
CA TYR A 230 26.83 7.09 5.24
C TYR A 230 25.82 7.92 6.05
N GLU A 231 25.86 7.81 7.38
CA GLU A 231 24.94 8.51 8.29
C GLU A 231 25.18 10.02 8.33
N GLU A 232 26.41 10.48 8.13
CA GLU A 232 26.79 11.89 8.15
C GLU A 232 26.59 12.59 6.79
N VAL A 233 26.70 11.84 5.68
CA VAL A 233 26.69 12.42 4.31
C VAL A 233 25.29 12.45 3.69
N ARG A 234 24.38 11.54 4.08
CA ARG A 234 23.10 11.38 3.38
C ARG A 234 21.95 12.16 3.99
N SER A 235 21.18 12.80 3.12
CA SER A 235 19.94 13.47 3.51
C SER A 235 18.89 12.45 3.99
N PRO A 236 17.96 12.84 4.87
CA PRO A 236 16.86 11.97 5.28
C PRO A 236 16.01 11.45 4.11
N GLU A 237 15.84 12.27 3.07
CA GLU A 237 15.09 11.90 1.87
C GLU A 237 15.80 10.79 1.06
N GLU A 238 17.13 10.85 0.94
CA GLU A 238 17.92 9.78 0.31
C GLU A 238 17.83 8.48 1.11
N ARG A 239 17.87 8.56 2.45
CA ARG A 239 17.77 7.38 3.31
C ARG A 239 16.40 6.72 3.22
N MET A 240 15.30 7.50 3.20
CA MET A 240 13.97 6.95 2.96
C MET A 240 13.83 6.31 1.58
N ARG A 241 14.49 6.88 0.57
CA ARG A 241 14.51 6.26 -0.74
C ARG A 241 15.26 4.94 -0.74
N ALA A 242 16.38 4.85 -0.03
CA ALA A 242 17.09 3.59 0.13
C ALA A 242 16.22 2.55 0.84
N VAL A 243 15.48 2.93 1.89
CA VAL A 243 14.49 2.05 2.53
C VAL A 243 13.46 1.54 1.53
N ALA A 244 12.83 2.42 0.75
CA ALA A 244 11.84 2.02 -0.24
C ALA A 244 12.42 1.11 -1.34
N LEU A 245 13.63 1.39 -1.81
CA LEU A 245 14.37 0.54 -2.75
C LEU A 245 14.65 -0.84 -2.17
N ALA A 246 15.15 -0.90 -0.93
CA ALA A 246 15.41 -2.16 -0.24
C ALA A 246 14.13 -2.97 -0.04
N GLN A 247 13.03 -2.34 0.40
CA GLN A 247 11.74 -3.02 0.49
C GLN A 247 11.33 -3.61 -0.86
N ARG A 248 11.47 -2.84 -1.95
CA ARG A 248 11.11 -3.31 -3.29
C ARG A 248 12.00 -4.44 -3.78
N CYS A 249 13.31 -4.37 -3.51
CA CYS A 249 14.24 -5.48 -3.75
C CYS A 249 13.83 -6.73 -2.99
N GLY A 250 13.43 -6.59 -1.72
CA GLY A 250 12.90 -7.70 -0.91
C GLY A 250 11.64 -8.33 -1.50
N ASP A 251 10.68 -7.49 -1.93
CA ASP A 251 9.43 -7.93 -2.57
C ASP A 251 9.68 -8.70 -3.88
N LEU A 252 10.63 -8.24 -4.70
CA LEU A 252 11.02 -8.90 -5.93
C LEU A 252 11.79 -10.20 -5.65
N ALA A 253 12.70 -10.20 -4.67
CA ALA A 253 13.45 -11.39 -4.26
C ALA A 253 12.56 -12.49 -3.66
N LEU A 254 11.33 -12.16 -3.23
CA LEU A 254 10.32 -13.16 -2.85
C LEU A 254 9.72 -13.92 -4.04
N ARG A 255 9.89 -13.42 -5.27
CA ARG A 255 9.43 -14.09 -6.49
C ARG A 255 10.38 -15.24 -6.84
N PRO A 256 9.89 -16.48 -7.08
CA PRO A 256 10.76 -17.62 -7.38
C PRO A 256 11.71 -17.34 -8.56
N GLU A 257 11.23 -16.64 -9.59
CA GLU A 257 12.00 -16.35 -10.80
C GLU A 257 13.25 -15.50 -10.50
N VAL A 258 13.13 -14.52 -9.61
CA VAL A 258 14.23 -13.65 -9.20
C VAL A 258 15.09 -14.35 -8.16
N ARG A 259 14.46 -14.97 -7.16
CA ARG A 259 15.16 -15.67 -6.06
C ARG A 259 16.11 -16.73 -6.59
N ASP A 260 15.64 -17.58 -7.48
CA ASP A 260 16.42 -18.71 -7.97
C ASP A 260 17.63 -18.21 -8.77
N GLN A 261 17.50 -17.11 -9.52
CA GLN A 261 18.65 -16.47 -10.18
C GLN A 261 19.67 -15.91 -9.19
N LEU A 262 19.22 -15.23 -8.13
CA LEU A 262 20.11 -14.65 -7.12
C LEU A 262 20.88 -15.72 -6.33
N VAL A 263 20.20 -16.81 -5.98
CA VAL A 263 20.83 -17.96 -5.30
C VAL A 263 21.82 -18.65 -6.22
N ASN A 264 21.46 -18.87 -7.50
CA ASN A 264 22.35 -19.50 -8.48
C ASN A 264 23.58 -18.65 -8.80
N ALA A 265 23.49 -17.33 -8.69
CA ALA A 265 24.63 -16.44 -8.84
C ALA A 265 25.65 -16.56 -7.69
N GLY A 266 25.31 -17.25 -6.59
CA GLY A 266 26.19 -17.43 -5.43
C GLY A 266 26.54 -16.12 -4.72
N GLN A 267 25.72 -15.08 -4.90
CA GLN A 267 26.01 -13.73 -4.44
C GLN A 267 25.56 -13.48 -2.99
N TRP A 268 24.76 -14.38 -2.40
CA TRP A 268 24.13 -14.20 -1.09
C TRP A 268 24.37 -15.40 -0.18
N ASP A 269 24.77 -15.12 1.06
CA ASP A 269 24.96 -16.13 2.11
C ASP A 269 23.62 -16.56 2.74
N SER A 270 22.62 -15.67 2.74
CA SER A 270 21.27 -15.92 3.25
C SER A 270 20.18 -15.56 2.23
N ASP A 271 18.90 -15.66 2.62
CA ASP A 271 17.79 -15.34 1.70
C ASP A 271 17.85 -13.85 1.33
N PRO A 272 18.05 -13.48 0.05
CA PRO A 272 18.19 -12.09 -0.36
C PRO A 272 16.97 -11.25 0.02
N ALA A 273 15.77 -11.85 0.05
CA ALA A 273 14.58 -11.14 0.48
C ALA A 273 14.64 -10.75 1.97
N GLU A 274 15.16 -11.65 2.81
CA GLU A 274 15.31 -11.38 4.25
C GLU A 274 16.28 -10.24 4.48
N GLU A 275 17.45 -10.26 3.82
CA GLU A 275 18.50 -9.25 4.02
C GLU A 275 18.01 -7.86 3.66
N HIS A 276 17.31 -7.72 2.52
CA HIS A 276 16.75 -6.44 2.08
C HIS A 276 15.66 -5.92 3.01
N LEU A 277 14.70 -6.78 3.41
CA LEU A 277 13.60 -6.38 4.29
C LEU A 277 14.12 -6.04 5.70
N LYS A 278 15.03 -6.85 6.24
CA LYS A 278 15.69 -6.59 7.53
C LYS A 278 16.46 -5.27 7.49
N TRP A 279 17.25 -5.04 6.44
CA TRP A 279 17.98 -3.80 6.29
C TRP A 279 17.04 -2.59 6.26
N SER A 280 15.91 -2.68 5.55
CA SER A 280 14.92 -1.60 5.48
C SER A 280 14.34 -1.24 6.86
N VAL A 281 14.01 -2.25 7.67
CA VAL A 281 13.49 -2.06 9.04
C VAL A 281 14.57 -1.47 9.94
N GLU A 282 15.77 -2.04 9.93
CA GLU A 282 16.89 -1.51 10.73
C GLU A 282 17.20 -0.06 10.38
N GLU A 283 17.17 0.29 9.10
CA GLU A 283 17.46 1.64 8.65
C GLU A 283 16.39 2.64 9.07
N LEU A 284 15.11 2.25 9.00
CA LEU A 284 14.03 3.06 9.57
C LEU A 284 14.20 3.25 11.07
N LEU A 285 14.54 2.20 11.82
CA LEU A 285 14.78 2.31 13.26
C LEU A 285 15.98 3.23 13.58
N ARG A 286 17.05 3.20 12.77
CA ARG A 286 18.16 4.16 12.88
C ARG A 286 17.67 5.58 12.63
N LEU A 287 16.89 5.79 11.57
CA LEU A 287 16.33 7.08 11.20
C LEU A 287 15.49 7.70 12.33
N VAL A 288 14.70 6.91 13.03
CA VAL A 288 13.93 7.41 14.17
C VAL A 288 14.81 7.70 15.40
N ASN A 289 15.73 6.78 15.74
CA ASN A 289 16.62 6.97 16.91
C ASN A 289 17.53 8.22 16.79
N ILE A 290 17.93 8.61 15.58
CA ILE A 290 18.74 9.83 15.36
C ILE A 290 17.99 11.10 15.74
N VAL A 291 16.68 11.11 15.57
CA VAL A 291 15.87 12.29 15.93
C VAL A 291 15.67 12.35 17.44
N ASP A 292 15.37 11.22 18.09
CA ASP A 292 15.25 11.17 19.54
C ASP A 292 16.56 11.57 20.26
N THR A 293 17.73 11.22 19.72
CA THR A 293 19.01 11.62 20.33
C THR A 293 19.31 13.11 20.22
N LYS A 294 18.98 13.74 19.09
CA LYS A 294 19.13 15.20 18.89
C LYS A 294 18.19 16.01 19.78
N ASP A 295 16.98 15.51 20.01
CA ASP A 295 16.02 16.15 20.90
C ASP A 295 16.31 15.84 22.38
N SER A 296 16.84 14.65 22.67
CA SER A 296 17.28 14.27 24.03
C SER A 296 18.52 15.02 24.49
N GLU A 297 19.44 15.42 23.62
CA GLU A 297 20.57 16.30 24.02
C GLU A 297 20.11 17.68 24.51
N LYS A 298 18.96 18.18 24.06
CA LYS A 298 18.33 19.36 24.65
C LYS A 298 17.61 19.08 25.98
N THR A 299 17.33 17.81 26.29
CA THR A 299 16.47 17.39 27.41
C THR A 299 17.24 16.64 28.52
N LYS A 300 18.57 16.49 28.40
CA LYS A 300 19.46 15.87 29.42
C LYS A 300 19.66 16.76 30.67
N LEU A 301 18.58 17.05 31.40
CA LEU A 301 18.64 17.64 32.74
C LEU A 301 17.91 16.85 33.83
N THR A 302 17.26 15.73 33.52
CA THR A 302 16.60 14.90 34.55
C THR A 302 16.83 13.42 34.28
N GLY A 303 17.74 12.83 35.05
CA GLY A 303 18.07 11.41 34.97
C GLY A 303 16.98 10.54 35.56
N GLU A 304 16.18 9.92 34.70
CA GLU A 304 15.25 8.85 35.09
C GLU A 304 15.41 7.65 34.14
N LYS A 305 15.24 6.44 34.69
CA LYS A 305 15.62 5.17 34.07
C LYS A 305 14.88 4.92 32.75
N ALA A 306 15.61 4.41 31.77
CA ALA A 306 15.08 3.96 30.49
C ALA A 306 14.21 2.70 30.69
N ASP A 307 12.91 2.90 30.90
CA ASP A 307 11.91 1.87 30.65
C ASP A 307 11.95 1.49 29.16
N ALA A 308 11.52 0.25 28.84
CA ALA A 308 11.49 -0.26 27.48
C ALA A 308 10.70 0.69 26.58
N VAL A 309 11.39 1.47 25.74
CA VAL A 309 10.79 2.44 24.83
C VAL A 309 9.91 1.68 23.84
N LEU A 310 8.59 1.81 23.99
CA LEU A 310 7.65 1.30 23.01
C LEU A 310 7.85 2.10 21.72
N LEU A 311 7.99 1.42 20.58
CA LEU A 311 8.11 2.09 19.26
C LEU A 311 6.89 2.96 18.93
N SER A 312 5.76 2.72 19.58
CA SER A 312 4.60 3.61 19.51
C SER A 312 4.92 5.00 20.05
N ASP A 313 5.79 5.12 21.04
CA ASP A 313 6.06 6.37 21.74
C ASP A 313 7.22 7.16 21.11
N LEU A 314 7.80 6.61 20.04
CA LEU A 314 8.90 7.19 19.29
C LEU A 314 8.44 8.44 18.52
N SER A 315 9.16 9.56 18.68
CA SER A 315 8.86 10.79 17.96
C SER A 315 9.32 10.65 16.51
N LEU A 316 8.38 10.34 15.62
CA LEU A 316 8.72 10.16 14.21
C LEU A 316 9.02 11.51 13.55
N PRO A 317 10.08 11.61 12.74
CA PRO A 317 10.34 12.80 11.95
C PRO A 317 9.18 13.07 10.99
N PRO A 318 8.86 14.32 10.62
CA PRO A 318 7.69 14.64 9.80
C PRO A 318 7.71 14.04 8.38
N TRP A 319 8.86 13.52 7.96
CA TRP A 319 9.06 12.85 6.67
C TRP A 319 8.96 11.32 6.74
N VAL A 320 8.82 10.72 7.94
CA VAL A 320 8.50 9.28 8.12
C VAL A 320 7.13 9.16 8.72
N SER A 321 6.21 8.48 8.04
CA SER A 321 4.90 8.18 8.64
C SER A 321 4.97 6.91 9.50
N THR A 322 4.09 6.83 10.51
CA THR A 322 3.84 5.59 11.27
C THR A 322 3.45 4.44 10.35
N THR A 323 2.76 4.76 9.25
CA THR A 323 2.32 3.82 8.24
C THR A 323 3.52 3.22 7.49
N ASP A 324 4.55 4.01 7.15
CA ASP A 324 5.75 3.51 6.45
C ASP A 324 6.53 2.50 7.32
N LEU A 325 6.71 2.82 8.61
CA LEU A 325 7.35 1.91 9.55
C LEU A 325 6.50 0.66 9.79
N GLY A 326 5.18 0.82 9.97
CA GLY A 326 4.24 -0.29 10.11
C GLY A 326 4.24 -1.23 8.91
N ALA A 327 4.22 -0.68 7.68
CA ALA A 327 4.29 -1.45 6.45
C ALA A 327 5.61 -2.21 6.30
N SER A 328 6.72 -1.63 6.75
CA SER A 328 8.04 -2.27 6.72
C SER A 328 8.12 -3.45 7.68
N LEU A 329 7.59 -3.28 8.90
CA LEU A 329 7.47 -4.35 9.88
C LEU A 329 6.50 -5.44 9.42
N GLU A 330 5.37 -5.07 8.80
CA GLU A 330 4.42 -6.03 8.22
C GLU A 330 5.09 -6.85 7.12
N ALA A 331 5.82 -6.22 6.18
CA ALA A 331 6.49 -6.93 5.10
C ALA A 331 7.51 -7.96 5.62
N LEU A 332 8.33 -7.58 6.60
CA LEU A 332 9.27 -8.50 7.25
C LEU A 332 8.54 -9.59 8.06
N GLY A 333 7.47 -9.25 8.76
CA GLY A 333 6.63 -10.21 9.48
C GLY A 333 5.98 -11.23 8.53
N ALA A 334 5.50 -10.77 7.38
CA ALA A 334 4.92 -11.61 6.33
C ALA A 334 5.97 -12.53 5.69
N PHE A 335 7.20 -12.04 5.50
CA PHE A 335 8.32 -12.87 5.09
C PHE A 335 8.53 -14.03 6.06
N TYR A 336 8.69 -13.76 7.36
CA TYR A 336 8.90 -14.80 8.36
C TYR A 336 7.70 -15.75 8.50
N ALA A 337 6.47 -15.23 8.43
CA ALA A 337 5.27 -16.05 8.43
C ALA A 337 5.25 -17.04 7.25
N SER A 338 5.66 -16.60 6.05
CA SER A 338 5.72 -17.46 4.86
C SER A 338 6.77 -18.57 4.94
N ARG A 339 7.76 -18.43 5.83
CA ARG A 339 8.80 -19.42 6.13
C ARG A 339 8.48 -20.26 7.37
N SER A 340 7.24 -20.17 7.88
CA SER A 340 6.81 -20.82 9.14
C SER A 340 7.64 -20.41 10.35
N ASN A 341 8.26 -19.23 10.33
CA ASN A 341 9.10 -18.72 11.41
C ASN A 341 8.29 -17.79 12.33
N ILE A 342 7.35 -18.41 13.03
CA ILE A 342 6.24 -17.75 13.72
C ILE A 342 6.72 -16.88 14.90
N GLU A 343 7.79 -17.34 15.56
CA GLU A 343 8.42 -16.65 16.69
C GLU A 343 8.93 -15.26 16.35
N TYR A 344 9.33 -15.02 15.10
CA TYR A 344 9.74 -13.68 14.63
C TYR A 344 8.58 -12.90 14.01
N ALA A 345 7.65 -13.58 13.34
CA ALA A 345 6.53 -12.93 12.66
C ALA A 345 5.54 -12.26 13.63
N VAL A 346 5.12 -12.96 14.69
CA VAL A 346 4.15 -12.45 15.68
C VAL A 346 4.60 -11.12 16.30
N PRO A 347 5.80 -10.99 16.91
CA PRO A 347 6.22 -9.74 17.52
C PRO A 347 6.33 -8.59 16.52
N LEU A 348 6.73 -8.85 15.27
CA LEU A 348 6.76 -7.81 14.23
C LEU A 348 5.36 -7.27 13.90
N PHE A 349 4.37 -8.16 13.77
CA PHE A 349 2.98 -7.75 13.54
C PHE A 349 2.39 -7.01 14.74
N LEU A 350 2.65 -7.47 15.98
CA LEU A 350 2.20 -6.77 17.18
C LEU A 350 2.84 -5.38 17.28
N GLN A 351 4.11 -5.26 16.89
CA GLN A 351 4.81 -4.00 16.88
C GLN A 351 4.24 -3.03 15.84
N ALA A 352 3.91 -3.53 14.64
CA ALA A 352 3.21 -2.75 13.62
C ALA A 352 1.82 -2.31 14.10
N LEU A 353 1.07 -3.18 14.79
CA LEU A 353 -0.23 -2.82 15.37
C LEU A 353 -0.12 -1.74 16.44
N ALA A 354 0.89 -1.77 17.30
CA ALA A 354 1.11 -0.74 18.31
C ALA A 354 1.43 0.64 17.69
N LEU A 355 2.03 0.67 16.50
CA LEU A 355 2.26 1.91 15.75
C LEU A 355 0.97 2.49 15.16
N LEU A 356 0.12 1.63 14.59
CA LEU A 356 -1.11 2.01 13.91
C LEU A 356 -2.28 2.29 14.87
N LEU A 357 -2.37 1.52 15.95
CA LEU A 357 -3.42 1.58 16.96
C LEU A 357 -2.82 1.76 18.36
N PRO A 358 -2.24 2.93 18.64
CA PRO A 358 -1.71 3.21 19.96
C PRO A 358 -2.82 3.10 21.01
N PRO A 359 -2.52 2.57 22.21
CA PRO A 359 -3.49 2.48 23.28
C PRO A 359 -3.98 3.88 23.65
N THR A 360 -5.27 4.13 23.47
CA THR A 360 -5.88 5.37 23.94
C THR A 360 -5.88 5.36 25.47
N ARG A 361 -5.21 6.32 26.11
CA ARG A 361 -5.14 6.45 27.58
C ARG A 361 -6.53 6.56 28.26
N SER A 362 -7.60 6.77 27.50
CA SER A 362 -8.97 6.89 27.96
C SER A 362 -9.62 5.60 28.49
N SER A 363 -9.04 4.41 28.29
CA SER A 363 -9.63 3.15 28.77
C SER A 363 -9.15 2.69 30.14
N GLN A 364 -8.21 3.40 30.77
CA GLN A 364 -7.81 3.18 32.16
C GLN A 364 -8.29 4.36 33.01
N GLY A 365 -9.47 4.25 33.62
CA GLY A 365 -9.92 5.17 34.68
C GLY A 365 -10.15 6.61 34.22
N ALA A 366 -11.38 6.93 33.87
CA ALA A 366 -11.79 8.29 33.57
C ALA A 366 -11.73 9.19 34.82
N ASP A 367 -10.63 9.89 35.00
CA ASP A 367 -10.60 11.17 35.69
C ASP A 367 -10.70 12.25 34.62
N GLN A 368 -11.93 12.64 34.27
CA GLN A 368 -12.27 13.58 33.19
C GLN A 368 -11.55 14.95 33.30
N GLU A 369 -11.02 15.26 34.48
CA GLU A 369 -10.28 16.49 34.81
C GLU A 369 -8.81 16.48 34.37
N SER A 370 -8.20 15.29 34.25
CA SER A 370 -6.79 15.14 33.82
C SER A 370 -6.59 15.35 32.32
N ASN A 371 -7.60 15.04 31.50
CA ASN A 371 -7.57 15.29 30.05
C ASN A 371 -7.64 16.78 29.71
N LEU A 372 -8.29 17.61 30.53
CA LEU A 372 -8.35 19.06 30.31
C LEU A 372 -7.03 19.75 30.71
N LEU A 373 -6.30 19.18 31.68
CA LEU A 373 -5.00 19.69 32.14
C LEU A 373 -3.84 19.22 31.24
N ALA A 374 -3.90 18.00 30.68
CA ALA A 374 -2.92 17.49 29.73
C ALA A 374 -2.89 18.32 28.42
N THR A 375 -4.04 18.81 27.95
CA THR A 375 -4.12 19.78 26.84
C THR A 375 -3.59 21.18 27.18
N LYS A 376 -3.39 21.50 28.46
CA LYS A 376 -3.06 22.86 28.91
C LYS A 376 -1.59 23.03 29.34
N ILE A 377 -0.89 21.93 29.65
CA ILE A 377 0.50 21.96 30.13
C ILE A 377 1.50 21.52 29.04
N HIS A 378 1.08 20.71 28.07
CA HIS A 378 1.89 20.36 26.90
C HIS A 378 1.22 20.91 25.64
N GLY A 379 1.70 22.07 25.17
CA GLY A 379 1.32 22.58 23.85
C GLY A 379 1.49 21.50 22.79
N ASP A 380 0.46 21.32 21.96
CA ASP A 380 0.45 20.52 20.72
C ASP A 380 0.86 19.02 20.81
N GLY A 381 1.05 18.44 22.00
CA GLY A 381 1.61 17.10 22.18
C GLY A 381 0.63 15.91 22.23
N ALA A 382 -0.67 16.12 22.04
CA ALA A 382 -1.63 15.01 21.99
C ALA A 382 -1.45 14.25 20.67
N ARG A 383 -1.02 12.98 20.75
CA ARG A 383 -0.81 12.14 19.57
C ARG A 383 -2.09 12.14 18.70
N PRO A 384 -1.98 12.39 17.40
CA PRO A 384 -3.14 12.44 16.52
C PRO A 384 -3.90 11.11 16.56
N GLU A 385 -5.23 11.20 16.50
CA GLU A 385 -6.08 10.02 16.39
C GLU A 385 -5.68 9.19 15.15
N PRO A 386 -5.62 7.84 15.24
CA PRO A 386 -5.31 7.00 14.09
C PRO A 386 -6.21 7.30 12.90
N SER A 387 -5.60 7.48 11.73
CA SER A 387 -6.33 7.78 10.51
C SER A 387 -7.22 6.59 10.09
N PRO A 388 -8.24 6.80 9.25
CA PRO A 388 -9.03 5.69 8.71
C PRO A 388 -8.16 4.67 7.97
N SER A 389 -7.11 5.13 7.27
CA SER A 389 -6.13 4.26 6.61
C SER A 389 -5.40 3.38 7.62
N ASP A 390 -4.85 3.96 8.69
CA ASP A 390 -4.12 3.20 9.73
C ASP A 390 -5.00 2.14 10.39
N ARG A 391 -6.26 2.49 10.69
CA ARG A 391 -7.22 1.56 11.29
C ARG A 391 -7.56 0.38 10.38
N CYS A 392 -7.75 0.66 9.09
CA CYS A 392 -8.04 -0.39 8.12
C CYS A 392 -6.82 -1.27 7.82
N HIS A 393 -5.63 -0.66 7.76
CA HIS A 393 -4.37 -1.38 7.64
C HIS A 393 -4.11 -2.28 8.86
N ALA A 394 -4.37 -1.79 10.07
CA ALA A 394 -4.32 -2.62 11.28
C ALA A 394 -5.27 -3.84 11.19
N GLY A 395 -6.45 -3.69 10.59
CA GLY A 395 -7.34 -4.81 10.28
C GLY A 395 -6.70 -5.88 9.38
N VAL A 396 -5.87 -5.48 8.41
CA VAL A 396 -5.10 -6.39 7.55
C VAL A 396 -4.04 -7.13 8.36
N ILE A 397 -3.31 -6.44 9.25
CA ILE A 397 -2.30 -7.07 10.11
C ILE A 397 -2.94 -8.08 11.08
N MET A 398 -4.08 -7.72 11.67
CA MET A 398 -4.86 -8.65 12.53
C MET A 398 -5.34 -9.88 11.75
N ASN A 399 -5.69 -9.73 10.49
CA ASN A 399 -6.00 -10.85 9.61
C ASN A 399 -4.79 -11.77 9.38
N ASN A 400 -3.60 -11.21 9.16
CA ASN A 400 -2.37 -11.98 8.98
C ASN A 400 -2.00 -12.75 10.26
N LEU A 401 -2.14 -12.12 11.44
CA LEU A 401 -2.00 -12.79 12.73
C LEU A 401 -3.00 -13.94 12.89
N ALA A 402 -4.26 -13.73 12.52
CA ALA A 402 -5.28 -14.77 12.62
C ALA A 402 -4.92 -16.03 11.79
N GLN A 403 -4.43 -15.83 10.56
CA GLN A 403 -3.96 -16.92 9.71
C GLN A 403 -2.75 -17.64 10.33
N LEU A 404 -1.82 -16.88 10.91
CA LEU A 404 -0.61 -17.41 11.52
C LEU A 404 -0.95 -18.34 12.71
N PHE A 405 -1.83 -17.93 13.62
CA PHE A 405 -2.24 -18.76 14.76
C PHE A 405 -2.94 -20.05 14.35
N VAL A 406 -3.70 -20.01 13.26
CA VAL A 406 -4.36 -21.18 12.71
C VAL A 406 -3.34 -22.16 12.11
N GLN A 407 -2.32 -21.67 11.42
CA GLN A 407 -1.23 -22.50 10.88
C GLN A 407 -0.42 -23.19 11.98
N VAL A 408 -0.14 -22.50 13.11
CA VAL A 408 0.50 -23.12 14.29
C VAL A 408 -0.27 -24.36 14.74
N SER A 409 -1.60 -24.30 14.69
CA SER A 409 -2.46 -25.40 15.15
C SER A 409 -2.27 -26.68 14.33
N GLU A 410 -1.94 -26.57 13.04
CA GLU A 410 -1.77 -27.72 12.15
C GLU A 410 -0.34 -28.30 12.22
N ALA A 411 0.66 -27.44 12.40
CA ALA A 411 2.07 -27.81 12.35
C ALA A 411 2.59 -28.56 13.60
N SER A 412 1.79 -28.63 14.68
CA SER A 412 2.22 -29.23 15.95
C SER A 412 1.49 -30.56 16.28
N PRO A 413 1.78 -31.68 15.57
CA PRO A 413 1.16 -32.98 15.83
C PRO A 413 1.67 -33.69 17.10
N LEU A 414 2.71 -33.17 17.76
CA LEU A 414 3.32 -33.77 18.95
C LEU A 414 2.86 -33.16 20.28
N ARG A 415 1.71 -32.48 20.33
CA ARG A 415 1.18 -32.00 21.61
C ARG A 415 0.75 -33.21 22.45
N GLN A 416 1.66 -33.63 23.33
CA GLN A 416 1.43 -34.67 24.33
C GLN A 416 0.10 -34.35 25.04
N PRO A 417 -0.72 -35.38 25.32
CA PRO A 417 -1.95 -35.18 26.08
C PRO A 417 -1.61 -34.40 27.35
N PRO A 418 -2.43 -33.41 27.72
CA PRO A 418 -2.17 -32.61 28.91
C PRO A 418 -1.99 -33.56 30.07
N SER A 419 -0.78 -33.57 30.65
CA SER A 419 -0.48 -34.29 31.87
C SER A 419 -1.43 -33.73 32.94
N THR A 420 -2.45 -34.51 33.24
CA THR A 420 -3.33 -34.37 34.40
C THR A 420 -2.44 -34.33 35.63
N GLU A 421 -2.24 -33.14 36.21
CA GLU A 421 -2.12 -32.91 37.67
C GLU A 421 -1.64 -31.47 37.93
N GLY A 422 -2.59 -30.60 38.32
CA GLY A 422 -2.29 -29.25 38.78
C GLY A 422 -3.51 -28.32 38.71
N PRO A 423 -4.12 -27.92 39.84
CA PRO A 423 -5.29 -27.05 39.84
C PRO A 423 -4.86 -25.56 39.72
N THR A 424 -5.66 -24.78 39.00
CA THR A 424 -5.70 -23.29 38.97
C THR A 424 -4.69 -22.53 38.10
N LYS A 425 -4.63 -22.83 36.79
CA LYS A 425 -4.32 -21.79 35.78
C LYS A 425 -5.42 -21.76 34.73
N ALA A 426 -5.85 -20.55 34.36
CA ALA A 426 -6.91 -20.33 33.37
C ALA A 426 -6.70 -21.20 32.13
N PRO A 427 -7.78 -21.73 31.51
CA PRO A 427 -7.66 -22.58 30.33
C PRO A 427 -6.89 -21.81 29.25
N ALA A 428 -5.80 -22.40 28.76
CA ALA A 428 -5.03 -21.82 27.67
C ALA A 428 -5.93 -21.76 26.43
N VAL A 429 -6.27 -20.53 26.00
CA VAL A 429 -7.05 -20.27 24.77
C VAL A 429 -6.37 -20.98 23.60
N GLY A 430 -7.13 -21.82 22.89
CA GLY A 430 -6.58 -22.62 21.78
C GLY A 430 -6.12 -21.75 20.60
N PRO A 431 -5.14 -22.18 19.78
CA PRO A 431 -4.64 -21.37 18.65
C PRO A 431 -5.74 -20.94 17.66
N VAL A 432 -6.71 -21.82 17.40
CA VAL A 432 -7.86 -21.51 16.53
C VAL A 432 -8.76 -20.44 17.14
N GLU A 433 -8.96 -20.47 18.46
CA GLU A 433 -9.74 -19.46 19.19
C GLU A 433 -9.01 -18.11 19.22
N GLN A 434 -7.68 -18.11 19.37
CA GLN A 434 -6.85 -16.91 19.22
C GLN A 434 -6.95 -16.34 17.81
N GLY A 435 -6.91 -17.20 16.78
CA GLY A 435 -7.10 -16.78 15.39
C GLY A 435 -8.46 -16.14 15.14
N LEU A 436 -9.54 -16.73 15.67
CA LEU A 436 -10.88 -16.15 15.64
C LEU A 436 -10.94 -14.79 16.36
N ALA A 437 -10.30 -14.66 17.52
CA ALA A 437 -10.28 -13.41 18.27
C ALA A 437 -9.62 -12.27 17.47
N TRP A 438 -8.46 -12.53 16.86
CA TRP A 438 -7.77 -11.54 16.02
C TRP A 438 -8.56 -11.16 14.78
N ALA A 439 -9.13 -12.13 14.07
CA ALA A 439 -9.91 -11.85 12.87
C ALA A 439 -11.22 -11.09 13.18
N ASN A 440 -11.91 -11.43 14.27
CA ASN A 440 -13.08 -10.68 14.70
C ASN A 440 -12.72 -9.24 15.11
N LYS A 441 -11.60 -9.06 15.82
CA LYS A 441 -11.14 -7.72 16.23
C LYS A 441 -10.78 -6.84 15.03
N GLY A 442 -10.09 -7.41 14.05
CA GLY A 442 -9.79 -6.73 12.80
C GLY A 442 -11.06 -6.30 12.06
N LEU A 443 -12.05 -7.20 11.98
CA LEU A 443 -13.34 -6.90 11.33
C LEU A 443 -14.10 -5.77 12.04
N GLU A 444 -14.14 -5.79 13.37
CA GLU A 444 -14.76 -4.75 14.20
C GLU A 444 -14.11 -3.38 13.95
N ILE A 445 -12.78 -3.31 13.91
CA ILE A 445 -12.04 -2.06 13.66
C ILE A 445 -12.32 -1.53 12.25
N VAL A 446 -12.30 -2.40 11.23
CA VAL A 446 -12.57 -1.98 9.84
C VAL A 446 -14.02 -1.48 9.71
N GLN A 447 -15.00 -2.22 10.24
CA GLN A 447 -16.42 -1.85 10.14
C GLN A 447 -16.74 -0.57 10.90
N SER A 448 -16.21 -0.41 12.12
CA SER A 448 -16.38 0.82 12.89
C SER A 448 -15.73 2.02 12.18
N THR A 449 -14.58 1.83 11.53
CA THR A 449 -13.92 2.87 10.74
C THR A 449 -14.75 3.29 9.54
N GLN A 450 -15.27 2.33 8.77
CA GLN A 450 -16.15 2.61 7.64
C GLN A 450 -17.45 3.34 8.07
N ALA A 451 -18.03 2.96 9.21
CA ALA A 451 -19.21 3.60 9.76
C ALA A 451 -18.91 5.06 10.19
N ARG A 452 -17.80 5.30 10.87
CA ARG A 452 -17.36 6.64 11.28
C ARG A 452 -17.09 7.57 10.10
N CYS A 453 -16.61 7.02 8.99
CA CYS A 453 -16.39 7.76 7.74
C CYS A 453 -17.67 7.93 6.90
N GLY A 454 -18.81 7.36 7.33
CA GLY A 454 -20.08 7.43 6.60
C GLY A 454 -20.10 6.64 5.28
N TRP A 455 -19.16 5.71 5.06
CA TRP A 455 -19.09 4.93 3.82
C TRP A 455 -20.13 3.81 3.77
N VAL A 456 -20.66 3.44 4.93
CA VAL A 456 -21.69 2.41 5.09
C VAL A 456 -22.90 3.08 5.75
N ASN A 457 -24.07 2.98 5.10
CA ASN A 457 -25.36 3.53 5.54
C ASN A 457 -25.43 5.07 5.59
N SER A 458 -25.26 5.72 4.45
CA SER A 458 -25.46 7.18 4.26
C SER A 458 -26.89 7.67 4.57
N GLU A 459 -27.86 6.77 4.79
CA GLU A 459 -29.28 7.14 4.91
C GLU A 459 -29.76 7.39 6.34
N ARG A 460 -29.02 7.03 7.40
CA ARG A 460 -29.65 6.97 8.74
C ARG A 460 -29.24 8.04 9.76
N ASP A 461 -28.03 8.57 9.76
CA ASP A 461 -27.66 9.57 10.78
C ASP A 461 -26.71 10.62 10.19
N GLY A 462 -27.17 11.86 10.08
CA GLY A 462 -26.44 13.02 9.52
C GLY A 462 -25.24 13.50 10.35
N VAL A 463 -24.57 12.59 11.07
CA VAL A 463 -23.39 12.86 11.89
C VAL A 463 -22.18 12.13 11.28
N GLY A 464 -21.92 12.38 10.00
CA GLY A 464 -20.67 11.95 9.36
C GLY A 464 -19.53 12.86 9.80
N VAL A 465 -18.46 12.29 10.37
CA VAL A 465 -17.20 13.02 10.53
C VAL A 465 -16.64 13.23 9.13
N SER A 466 -16.93 14.40 8.54
CA SER A 466 -16.32 14.80 7.28
C SER A 466 -14.82 14.93 7.51
N LEU A 467 -14.03 14.05 6.90
CA LEU A 467 -12.58 14.21 6.78
C LEU A 467 -12.34 15.50 5.97
N LYS A 468 -12.23 16.63 6.66
CA LYS A 468 -12.19 17.96 6.03
C LYS A 468 -10.88 18.29 5.30
N SER A 469 -9.91 17.37 5.21
CA SER A 469 -8.55 17.71 4.80
C SER A 469 -7.93 16.85 3.69
N THR A 470 -8.59 15.79 3.21
CA THR A 470 -8.04 14.93 2.15
C THR A 470 -8.83 15.08 0.87
N GLY A 471 -8.13 15.08 -0.28
CA GLY A 471 -8.77 15.12 -1.59
C GLY A 471 -9.70 13.92 -1.79
N GLU A 472 -10.74 14.08 -2.60
CA GLU A 472 -11.74 13.04 -2.90
C GLU A 472 -11.09 11.72 -3.37
N GLU A 473 -10.05 11.82 -4.21
CA GLU A 473 -9.27 10.67 -4.69
C GLU A 473 -8.60 9.87 -3.56
N GLU A 474 -8.05 10.56 -2.56
CA GLU A 474 -7.43 9.90 -1.39
C GLU A 474 -8.50 9.18 -0.56
N GLN A 475 -9.66 9.80 -0.37
CA GLN A 475 -10.76 9.19 0.37
C GLN A 475 -11.29 7.94 -0.34
N ASP A 476 -11.41 7.98 -1.66
CA ASP A 476 -11.81 6.82 -2.46
C ASP A 476 -10.77 5.70 -2.39
N ARG A 477 -9.49 6.03 -2.39
CA ARG A 477 -8.41 5.05 -2.20
C ARG A 477 -8.51 4.36 -0.84
N VAL A 478 -8.59 5.13 0.24
CA VAL A 478 -8.70 4.58 1.61
C VAL A 478 -9.99 3.78 1.77
N ARG A 479 -11.11 4.24 1.19
CA ARG A 479 -12.37 3.49 1.18
C ARG A 479 -12.22 2.13 0.51
N ALA A 480 -11.55 2.07 -0.64
CA ALA A 480 -11.29 0.83 -1.35
C ALA A 480 -10.39 -0.12 -0.55
N GLU A 481 -9.37 0.40 0.14
CA GLU A 481 -8.51 -0.38 1.03
C GLU A 481 -9.29 -0.99 2.20
N CYS A 482 -10.09 -0.18 2.90
CA CYS A 482 -10.97 -0.65 3.98
C CYS A 482 -11.96 -1.71 3.50
N ALA A 483 -12.59 -1.52 2.34
CA ALA A 483 -13.49 -2.49 1.75
C ALA A 483 -12.79 -3.83 1.46
N ARG A 484 -11.57 -3.78 0.91
CA ARG A 484 -10.76 -4.99 0.65
C ARG A 484 -10.39 -5.71 1.96
N ALA A 485 -10.00 -4.98 2.99
CA ALA A 485 -9.70 -5.53 4.31
C ALA A 485 -10.93 -6.24 4.89
N GLN A 486 -12.11 -5.60 4.86
CA GLN A 486 -13.37 -6.16 5.35
C GLN A 486 -13.72 -7.49 4.66
N VAL A 487 -13.69 -7.52 3.32
CA VAL A 487 -14.02 -8.72 2.55
C VAL A 487 -13.05 -9.86 2.84
N THR A 488 -11.75 -9.55 2.97
CA THR A 488 -10.70 -10.53 3.29
C THR A 488 -10.89 -11.12 4.68
N LEU A 489 -11.16 -10.28 5.69
CA LEU A 489 -11.45 -10.70 7.06
C LEU A 489 -12.70 -11.59 7.15
N LEU A 490 -13.79 -11.22 6.47
CA LEU A 490 -15.01 -12.03 6.41
C LEU A 490 -14.74 -13.40 5.77
N TYR A 491 -14.01 -13.44 4.66
CA TYR A 491 -13.68 -14.69 4.00
C TYR A 491 -12.82 -15.60 4.89
N ASN A 492 -11.81 -15.04 5.57
CA ASN A 492 -10.92 -15.80 6.45
C ASN A 492 -11.64 -16.29 7.72
N LEU A 493 -12.54 -15.49 8.31
CA LEU A 493 -13.43 -15.97 9.37
C LEU A 493 -14.25 -17.17 8.91
N GLY A 494 -14.75 -17.16 7.66
CA GLY A 494 -15.42 -18.30 7.06
C GLY A 494 -14.54 -19.55 7.03
N LEU A 495 -13.29 -19.42 6.60
CA LEU A 495 -12.32 -20.52 6.57
C LEU A 495 -12.02 -21.07 7.97
N ILE A 496 -11.78 -20.18 8.94
CA ILE A 496 -11.44 -20.60 10.32
C ILE A 496 -12.59 -21.36 10.95
N ASN A 497 -13.84 -20.89 10.78
CA ASN A 497 -15.01 -21.61 11.28
C ASN A 497 -15.24 -22.94 10.54
N GLU A 498 -14.94 -23.02 9.24
CA GLU A 498 -14.98 -24.29 8.50
C GLU A 498 -13.98 -25.31 9.08
N MET A 499 -12.76 -24.87 9.43
CA MET A 499 -11.75 -25.72 10.08
C MET A 499 -12.16 -26.14 11.50
N SER A 500 -12.83 -25.26 12.25
CA SER A 500 -13.43 -25.57 13.56
C SER A 500 -14.67 -26.47 13.48
N LYS A 501 -15.09 -26.88 12.28
CA LYS A 501 -16.34 -27.63 12.00
C LYS A 501 -17.63 -26.88 12.36
N ASP A 502 -17.57 -25.57 12.59
CA ASP A 502 -18.76 -24.72 12.71
C ASP A 502 -19.24 -24.30 11.32
N THR A 503 -19.91 -25.24 10.66
CA THR A 503 -20.42 -25.04 9.28
C THR A 503 -21.47 -23.94 9.17
N LEU A 504 -22.20 -23.64 10.26
CA LEU A 504 -23.23 -22.60 10.27
C LEU A 504 -22.57 -21.21 10.29
N ALA A 505 -21.61 -21.00 11.20
CA ALA A 505 -20.85 -19.75 11.24
C ALA A 505 -20.04 -19.54 9.95
N ALA A 506 -19.38 -20.59 9.44
CA ALA A 506 -18.64 -20.54 8.19
C ALA A 506 -19.51 -20.07 7.02
N ARG A 507 -20.71 -20.65 6.87
CA ARG A 507 -21.68 -20.26 5.83
C ARG A 507 -22.08 -18.79 5.96
N HIS A 508 -22.39 -18.34 7.17
CA HIS A 508 -22.77 -16.96 7.44
C HIS A 508 -21.67 -15.98 7.01
N PHE A 509 -20.41 -16.25 7.37
CA PHE A 509 -19.28 -15.39 7.00
C PHE A 509 -19.00 -15.39 5.49
N PHE A 510 -19.05 -16.54 4.81
CA PHE A 510 -18.90 -16.59 3.36
C PHE A 510 -20.03 -15.86 2.61
N GLN A 511 -21.27 -15.93 3.09
CA GLN A 511 -22.38 -15.16 2.53
C GLN A 511 -22.15 -13.66 2.67
N ARG A 512 -21.74 -13.19 3.85
CA ARG A 512 -21.38 -11.78 4.05
C ARG A 512 -20.22 -11.35 3.16
N ALA A 513 -19.16 -12.16 3.06
CA ALA A 513 -18.02 -11.89 2.18
C ALA A 513 -18.45 -11.79 0.71
N TYR A 514 -19.35 -12.67 0.25
CA TYR A 514 -19.91 -12.63 -1.10
C TYR A 514 -20.66 -11.32 -1.37
N THR A 515 -21.60 -10.95 -0.48
CA THR A 515 -22.43 -9.76 -0.64
C THR A 515 -21.59 -8.48 -0.64
N GLU A 516 -20.61 -8.37 0.28
CA GLU A 516 -19.72 -7.21 0.31
C GLU A 516 -18.79 -7.17 -0.92
N ALA A 517 -18.26 -8.32 -1.35
CA ALA A 517 -17.46 -8.39 -2.57
C ALA A 517 -18.26 -7.97 -3.81
N GLU A 518 -19.54 -8.34 -3.89
CA GLU A 518 -20.42 -7.90 -4.95
C GLU A 518 -20.69 -6.39 -4.90
N ARG A 519 -20.99 -5.85 -3.70
CA ARG A 519 -21.22 -4.43 -3.47
C ARG A 519 -20.05 -3.56 -3.94
N TYR A 520 -18.82 -3.98 -3.69
CA TYR A 520 -17.60 -3.26 -4.08
C TYR A 520 -17.05 -3.65 -5.46
N GLY A 521 -17.67 -4.61 -6.15
CA GLY A 521 -17.23 -5.07 -7.48
C GLY A 521 -15.97 -5.95 -7.47
N PHE A 522 -15.61 -6.57 -6.34
CA PHE A 522 -14.48 -7.49 -6.22
C PHE A 522 -14.80 -8.88 -6.77
N ARG A 523 -14.69 -9.03 -8.10
CA ARG A 523 -15.07 -10.25 -8.85
C ARG A 523 -14.40 -11.53 -8.32
N ASP A 524 -13.11 -11.47 -8.01
CA ASP A 524 -12.36 -12.63 -7.54
C ASP A 524 -12.81 -13.08 -6.15
N ALA A 525 -12.96 -12.14 -5.21
CA ALA A 525 -13.45 -12.43 -3.87
C ALA A 525 -14.88 -12.98 -3.90
N ARG A 526 -15.74 -12.44 -4.77
CA ARG A 526 -17.09 -12.96 -5.01
C ARG A 526 -17.07 -14.40 -5.49
N SER A 527 -16.24 -14.71 -6.50
CA SER A 527 -16.08 -16.07 -7.04
C SER A 527 -15.58 -17.05 -5.97
N ARG A 528 -14.57 -16.66 -5.20
CA ARG A 528 -14.00 -17.50 -4.11
C ARG A 528 -15.03 -17.78 -3.02
N SER A 529 -15.78 -16.77 -2.57
CA SER A 529 -16.85 -16.94 -1.57
C SER A 529 -17.96 -17.87 -2.09
N ALA A 530 -18.35 -17.76 -3.36
CA ALA A 530 -19.34 -18.66 -3.96
C ALA A 530 -18.84 -20.12 -4.01
N GLN A 531 -17.57 -20.32 -4.37
CA GLN A 531 -16.96 -21.65 -4.39
C GLN A 531 -16.90 -22.27 -2.98
N ALA A 532 -16.58 -21.47 -1.96
CA ALA A 532 -16.57 -21.91 -0.57
C ALA A 532 -17.98 -22.31 -0.09
N LEU A 533 -19.01 -21.53 -0.42
CA LEU A 533 -20.41 -21.87 -0.13
C LEU A 533 -20.83 -23.19 -0.80
N ALA A 534 -20.53 -23.35 -2.09
CA ALA A 534 -20.82 -24.59 -2.83
C ALA A 534 -20.04 -25.80 -2.27
N ARG A 535 -18.85 -25.59 -1.69
CA ARG A 535 -18.10 -26.63 -0.99
C ARG A 535 -18.81 -27.07 0.29
N LEU A 536 -19.26 -26.15 1.13
CA LEU A 536 -20.01 -26.46 2.37
C LEU A 536 -21.29 -27.25 2.07
N GLU A 537 -22.02 -26.88 1.01
CA GLU A 537 -23.25 -27.58 0.61
C GLU A 537 -22.99 -29.03 0.16
N ARG A 538 -21.86 -29.27 -0.54
CA ARG A 538 -21.44 -30.62 -0.92
C ARG A 538 -21.07 -31.47 0.31
N MET A 539 -20.41 -30.88 1.31
CA MET A 539 -20.08 -31.59 2.55
C MET A 539 -21.35 -31.98 3.33
N LYS A 540 -22.34 -31.07 3.41
CA LYS A 540 -23.63 -31.35 4.07
C LYS A 540 -24.35 -32.55 3.45
N ARG A 541 -24.39 -32.65 2.11
CA ARG A 541 -25.01 -33.77 1.40
C ARG A 541 -24.31 -35.11 1.66
N LYS A 542 -22.97 -35.12 1.72
CA LYS A 542 -22.20 -36.33 2.02
C LYS A 542 -22.42 -36.82 3.44
N GLY A 543 -22.48 -35.91 4.42
CA GLY A 543 -22.75 -36.25 5.81
C GLY A 543 -24.14 -36.87 6.01
N SER A 544 -25.16 -36.40 5.28
CA SER A 544 -26.50 -37.01 5.34
C SER A 544 -26.57 -38.41 4.72
N SER A 545 -25.74 -38.71 3.71
CA SER A 545 -25.75 -40.04 3.07
C SER A 545 -24.98 -41.12 3.83
N SER A 546 -24.11 -40.74 4.77
CA SER A 546 -23.33 -41.70 5.58
C SER A 546 -24.01 -42.13 6.88
N SER A 547 -25.20 -41.60 7.17
CA SER A 547 -25.98 -41.93 8.38
C SER A 547 -27.19 -42.83 8.10
N PHE A 548 -27.33 -43.30 6.85
CA PHE A 548 -28.21 -44.40 6.45
C PHE A 548 -27.34 -45.60 6.11
#